data_AF-A0A6C8XVL8-F1
#
_entry.id   AF-A0A6C8XVL8-F1
#
_cell.length_a   1.000
_cell.length_b   1.000
_cell.length_c   1.000
_cell.angle_alpha   90.00
_cell.angle_beta   90.00
_cell.angle_gamma   90.00
#
_symmetry.space_group_name_H-M   'P 1'
#
loop_
_entity.id
_entity.type
_entity.pdbx_description
1 polymer ?
#
loop_
_entity_poly.entity_id
_entity_poly.type
_entity_poly.pdbx_seq_one_letter_code
_entity_poly.pdbx_strand_id
1 'polypeptide(L)'
;MAGKRQHFIPRFLQSGFSLEKEGKFFSCLCKKEFIKENIVIENIGLENKFYTLDGDSSIDDKITEKETYIYSKIVRELVNGTFNMDDIGSLSDFVFHMEIRTKNLRSNFTSTASHLIDQMRIRLLSKDALSRYLNKNVISDPSKFDRLINRQLNELNVPQVLHPHIKGVLINNVHAWLPDIANKLSLQLIPLFENMVLSGIPEAAKKGHLKGLELDESLKIEEYKKLTYKVISFEQSLILGDCLVIFEVDGDRRFKPFHEKDDDLKAVYMPINSHSILYGAKYLDDNPNIENINDIIAQCSTDFFICKEPIHNMNELQKMIGVNSYLLSDEFIDEMLSDLIGDDILLSH
;
A
#
# COMPACT_ATOMS: atom_id res chain seq x y z
N MET A 1 20.46 5.63 24.96
CA MET A 1 21.00 6.36 23.79
C MET A 1 20.15 5.97 22.59
N ALA A 2 19.13 6.79 22.28
CA ALA A 2 18.26 6.60 21.12
C ALA A 2 19.10 6.82 19.85
N GLY A 3 19.48 5.73 19.19
CA GLY A 3 20.69 5.72 18.38
C GLY A 3 20.42 5.23 16.96
N LYS A 4 20.33 6.18 16.02
CA LYS A 4 20.80 6.14 14.62
C LYS A 4 20.41 4.96 13.69
N ARG A 5 19.85 3.87 14.20
CA ARG A 5 19.53 2.61 13.51
C ARG A 5 18.18 2.13 14.02
N GLN A 6 17.13 2.47 13.30
CA GLN A 6 15.80 1.94 13.56
C GLN A 6 15.54 0.80 12.57
N HIS A 7 14.84 -0.24 13.02
CA HIS A 7 14.53 -1.41 12.20
C HIS A 7 13.16 -1.26 11.60
N PHE A 8 13.04 -1.22 10.28
CA PHE A 8 11.76 -1.11 9.61
C PHE A 8 10.74 -2.14 10.12
N ILE A 9 11.08 -3.42 10.19
CA ILE A 9 10.24 -4.38 10.92
C ILE A 9 10.65 -4.28 12.39
N PRO A 10 9.74 -3.97 13.33
CA PRO A 10 10.11 -3.90 14.74
C PRO A 10 10.74 -5.21 15.22
N ARG A 11 11.82 -5.12 16.01
CA ARG A 11 12.56 -6.31 16.47
C ARG A 11 11.67 -7.29 17.23
N PHE A 12 10.68 -6.80 17.98
CA PHE A 12 9.73 -7.64 18.72
C PHE A 12 8.86 -8.49 17.79
N LEU A 13 8.58 -8.05 16.56
CA LEU A 13 7.93 -8.87 15.54
C LEU A 13 8.95 -9.80 14.88
N GLN A 14 10.13 -9.29 14.47
CA GLN A 14 11.16 -10.12 13.84
C GLN A 14 11.54 -11.34 14.68
N SER A 15 11.62 -11.19 16.01
CA SER A 15 11.92 -12.30 16.93
C SER A 15 10.90 -13.44 16.85
N GLY A 16 9.63 -13.15 16.54
CA GLY A 16 8.59 -14.16 16.34
C GLY A 16 8.82 -15.03 15.10
N PHE A 17 9.68 -14.60 14.19
CA PHE A 17 10.06 -15.27 12.94
C PHE A 17 11.56 -15.60 12.91
N SER A 18 12.14 -15.82 14.09
CA SER A 18 13.57 -16.10 14.26
C SER A 18 13.81 -17.34 15.10
N LEU A 19 15.00 -17.90 14.96
CA LEU A 19 15.59 -18.86 15.88
C LEU A 19 16.57 -18.14 16.81
N GLU A 20 16.39 -18.35 18.12
CA GLU A 20 17.37 -17.90 19.10
C GLU A 20 18.51 -18.92 19.21
N LYS A 21 19.75 -18.46 19.00
CA LYS A 21 20.98 -19.23 19.17
C LYS A 21 22.02 -18.35 19.84
N GLU A 22 22.57 -18.80 20.96
CA GLU A 22 23.63 -18.09 21.70
C GLU A 22 23.28 -16.62 22.05
N GLY A 23 22.01 -16.36 22.39
CA GLY A 23 21.51 -15.02 22.73
C GLY A 23 21.33 -14.08 21.54
N LYS A 24 21.39 -14.60 20.30
CA LYS A 24 21.12 -13.85 19.07
C LYS A 24 19.96 -14.48 18.30
N PHE A 25 19.23 -13.66 17.56
CA PHE A 25 18.09 -14.08 16.76
C PHE A 25 18.45 -14.13 15.27
N PHE A 26 18.18 -15.26 14.63
CA PHE A 26 18.49 -15.53 13.24
C PHE A 26 17.23 -15.88 12.45
N SER A 27 17.07 -15.31 11.26
CA SER A 27 15.99 -15.62 10.32
C SER A 27 16.54 -16.02 8.95
N CYS A 28 15.71 -16.68 8.16
CA CYS A 28 15.91 -16.74 6.72
C CYS A 28 15.33 -15.48 6.08
N LEU A 29 16.13 -14.82 5.23
CA LEU A 29 15.76 -13.63 4.47
C LEU A 29 15.53 -14.03 3.01
N CYS A 30 14.36 -13.71 2.47
CA CYS A 30 14.05 -13.89 1.07
C CYS A 30 13.85 -12.53 0.40
N LYS A 31 14.71 -12.21 -0.56
CA LYS A 31 14.60 -11.06 -1.47
C LYS A 31 14.29 -11.55 -2.89
N LYS A 32 13.85 -10.67 -3.78
CA LYS A 32 13.62 -11.04 -5.18
C LYS A 32 14.84 -11.67 -5.85
N GLU A 33 16.03 -11.19 -5.52
CA GLU A 33 17.28 -11.59 -6.18
C GLU A 33 17.94 -12.80 -5.52
N PHE A 34 17.71 -13.02 -4.22
CA PHE A 34 18.39 -14.08 -3.48
C PHE A 34 17.62 -14.52 -2.23
N ILE A 35 17.93 -15.73 -1.78
CA ILE A 35 17.53 -16.27 -0.47
C ILE A 35 18.79 -16.43 0.36
N LYS A 36 18.75 -16.00 1.62
CA LYS A 36 19.88 -16.10 2.55
C LYS A 36 19.44 -16.56 3.93
N GLU A 37 19.98 -17.69 4.36
CA GLU A 37 19.70 -18.27 5.66
C GLU A 37 20.60 -17.70 6.76
N ASN A 38 20.17 -17.87 8.01
CA ASN A 38 20.92 -17.52 9.23
C ASN A 38 21.37 -16.05 9.25
N ILE A 39 20.49 -15.14 8.84
CA ILE A 39 20.73 -13.70 8.97
C ILE A 39 20.32 -13.24 10.35
N VAL A 40 21.24 -12.56 11.03
CA VAL A 40 20.95 -11.90 12.29
C VAL A 40 19.92 -10.79 12.06
N ILE A 41 18.82 -10.78 12.81
CA ILE A 41 17.72 -9.81 12.61
C ILE A 41 18.15 -8.34 12.79
N GLU A 42 19.23 -8.10 13.53
CA GLU A 42 19.85 -6.77 13.64
C GLU A 42 20.42 -6.24 12.32
N ASN A 43 20.52 -7.07 11.29
CA ASN A 43 20.96 -6.70 9.96
C ASN A 43 19.81 -6.68 8.94
N ILE A 44 18.58 -6.98 9.35
CA ILE A 44 17.39 -7.00 8.49
C ILE A 44 16.61 -5.70 8.65
N GLY A 45 16.20 -5.10 7.52
CA GLY A 45 15.37 -3.91 7.48
C GLY A 45 16.02 -2.69 8.16
N LEU A 46 17.34 -2.52 8.04
CA LEU A 46 18.05 -1.36 8.59
C LEU A 46 17.78 -0.12 7.74
N GLU A 47 17.16 0.90 8.32
CA GLU A 47 17.11 2.24 7.72
C GLU A 47 17.62 3.31 8.70
N ASN A 48 18.00 4.46 8.13
CA ASN A 48 18.40 5.64 8.87
C ASN A 48 17.26 6.66 8.85
N LYS A 49 16.69 7.01 10.01
CA LYS A 49 15.72 8.11 10.25
C LYS A 49 14.38 7.98 9.49
N PHE A 50 13.32 7.54 10.18
CA PHE A 50 12.03 7.19 9.55
C PHE A 50 11.04 8.36 9.45
N TYR A 51 10.87 9.13 10.52
CA TYR A 51 9.89 10.22 10.63
C TYR A 51 10.55 11.61 10.70
N THR A 52 11.86 11.70 10.43
CA THR A 52 12.58 12.97 10.55
C THR A 52 12.13 13.95 9.46
N LEU A 53 11.32 14.92 9.85
CA LEU A 53 10.92 16.09 9.06
C LEU A 53 11.87 17.24 9.37
N ASP A 54 12.57 17.77 8.37
CA ASP A 54 13.45 18.95 8.50
C ASP A 54 14.48 18.90 9.66
N GLY A 55 14.83 17.69 10.13
CA GLY A 55 15.76 17.48 11.24
C GLY A 55 15.12 17.30 12.62
N ASP A 56 13.80 17.35 12.75
CA ASP A 56 13.06 17.06 13.99
C ASP A 56 12.86 15.54 14.16
N SER A 57 13.44 14.96 15.21
CA SER A 57 13.34 13.53 15.56
C SER A 57 12.30 13.24 16.65
N SER A 58 11.52 14.24 17.09
CA SER A 58 10.59 14.07 18.21
C SER A 58 9.47 13.06 17.96
N ILE A 59 9.06 12.89 16.70
CA ILE A 59 8.09 11.87 16.26
C ILE A 59 8.72 10.48 16.30
N ASP A 60 9.96 10.34 15.80
CA ASP A 60 10.74 9.10 15.83
C ASP A 60 10.90 8.58 17.28
N ASP A 61 11.15 9.48 18.24
CA ASP A 61 11.35 9.13 19.65
C ASP A 61 10.06 8.64 20.33
N LYS A 62 8.93 9.34 20.11
CA LYS A 62 7.61 8.95 20.65
C LYS A 62 7.16 7.59 20.12
N ILE A 63 7.39 7.33 18.82
CA ILE A 63 7.04 6.05 18.20
C ILE A 63 7.93 4.93 18.73
N THR A 64 9.23 5.19 18.88
CA THR A 64 10.17 4.22 19.49
C THR A 64 9.76 3.84 20.91
N GLU A 65 9.27 4.80 21.70
CA GLU A 65 8.76 4.56 23.05
C GLU A 65 7.50 3.68 23.04
N LYS A 66 6.49 4.03 22.23
CA LYS A 66 5.29 3.19 22.04
C LYS A 66 5.66 1.77 21.60
N GLU A 67 6.57 1.61 20.64
CA GLU A 67 7.01 0.30 20.16
C GLU A 67 7.69 -0.54 21.24
N THR A 68 8.56 0.10 22.03
CA THR A 68 9.33 -0.59 23.05
C THR A 68 8.44 -1.06 24.19
N TYR A 69 7.53 -0.22 24.67
CA TYR A 69 6.80 -0.47 25.91
C TYR A 69 5.35 -0.94 25.71
N ILE A 70 4.69 -0.54 24.62
CA ILE A 70 3.28 -0.85 24.38
C ILE A 70 3.16 -2.03 23.40
N TYR A 71 3.62 -1.87 22.16
CA TYR A 71 3.36 -2.88 21.12
C TYR A 71 4.11 -4.19 21.34
N SER A 72 5.33 -4.15 21.88
CA SER A 72 6.06 -5.35 22.26
C SER A 72 5.31 -6.18 23.33
N LYS A 73 4.61 -5.50 24.25
CA LYS A 73 3.77 -6.12 25.28
C LYS A 73 2.52 -6.72 24.66
N ILE A 74 1.82 -5.97 23.80
CA ILE A 74 0.63 -6.44 23.08
C ILE A 74 0.94 -7.74 22.33
N VAL A 75 2.01 -7.77 21.52
CA VAL A 75 2.40 -8.99 20.77
C VAL A 75 2.66 -10.17 21.70
N ARG A 76 3.39 -9.94 22.79
CA ARG A 76 3.68 -11.01 23.76
C ARG A 76 2.41 -11.55 24.41
N GLU A 77 1.49 -10.67 24.81
CA GLU A 77 0.23 -11.06 25.44
C GLU A 77 -0.72 -11.74 24.44
N LEU A 78 -0.74 -11.32 23.17
CA LEU A 78 -1.49 -11.98 22.11
C LEU A 78 -0.98 -13.40 21.86
N VAL A 79 0.34 -13.55 21.72
CA VAL A 79 0.98 -14.87 21.50
C VAL A 79 0.77 -15.81 22.68
N ASN A 80 0.77 -15.29 23.91
CA ASN A 80 0.56 -16.08 25.12
C ASN A 80 -0.92 -16.29 25.47
N GLY A 81 -1.85 -15.70 24.71
CA GLY A 81 -3.30 -15.77 24.99
C GLY A 81 -3.72 -15.05 26.27
N THR A 82 -2.95 -14.07 26.74
CA THR A 82 -3.22 -13.29 27.97
C THR A 82 -3.72 -11.89 27.69
N PHE A 83 -3.77 -11.46 26.43
CA PHE A 83 -4.27 -10.14 26.05
C PHE A 83 -5.79 -10.05 26.21
N ASN A 84 -6.29 -8.91 26.68
CA ASN A 84 -7.72 -8.64 26.72
C ASN A 84 -8.25 -8.31 25.32
N MET A 85 -8.88 -9.27 24.64
CA MET A 85 -9.38 -9.07 23.27
C MET A 85 -10.50 -8.02 23.16
N ASP A 86 -11.12 -7.62 24.28
CA ASP A 86 -12.10 -6.53 24.33
C ASP A 86 -11.45 -5.14 24.35
N ASP A 87 -10.12 -5.06 24.51
CA ASP A 87 -9.37 -3.80 24.34
C ASP A 87 -9.15 -3.48 22.86
N ILE A 88 -10.28 -3.26 22.18
CA ILE A 88 -10.35 -2.92 20.76
C ILE A 88 -9.55 -1.66 20.45
N GLY A 89 -9.54 -0.68 21.37
CA GLY A 89 -8.78 0.56 21.22
C GLY A 89 -7.29 0.31 21.02
N SER A 90 -6.68 -0.50 21.88
CA SER A 90 -5.27 -0.87 21.77
C SER A 90 -4.96 -1.72 20.52
N LEU A 91 -5.86 -2.62 20.12
CA LEU A 91 -5.68 -3.45 18.92
C LEU A 91 -5.76 -2.62 17.63
N SER A 92 -6.72 -1.70 17.54
CA SER A 92 -6.87 -0.80 16.41
C SER A 92 -5.72 0.20 16.30
N ASP A 93 -5.25 0.77 17.42
CA ASP A 93 -4.04 1.62 17.47
C ASP A 93 -2.81 0.85 16.99
N PHE A 94 -2.66 -0.40 17.44
CA PHE A 94 -1.53 -1.24 17.04
C PHE A 94 -1.56 -1.56 15.53
N VAL A 95 -2.70 -1.96 14.97
CA VAL A 95 -2.88 -2.22 13.53
C VAL A 95 -2.55 -0.97 12.71
N PHE A 96 -3.10 0.19 13.11
CA PHE A 96 -2.84 1.47 12.45
C PHE A 96 -1.34 1.80 12.43
N HIS A 97 -0.67 1.68 13.58
CA HIS A 97 0.75 1.99 13.65
C HIS A 97 1.62 1.06 12.79
N MET A 98 1.26 -0.22 12.65
CA MET A 98 1.96 -1.14 11.75
C MET A 98 1.69 -0.84 10.26
N GLU A 99 0.49 -0.35 9.92
CA GLU A 99 0.19 0.16 8.57
C GLU A 99 1.06 1.38 8.23
N ILE A 100 1.09 2.39 9.12
CA ILE A 100 1.88 3.61 8.93
C ILE A 100 3.36 3.27 8.76
N ARG A 101 3.87 2.31 9.53
CA ARG A 101 5.25 1.84 9.40
C ARG A 101 5.53 1.32 7.98
N THR A 102 4.65 0.46 7.47
CA THR A 102 4.72 -0.08 6.11
C THR A 102 4.67 1.02 5.04
N LYS A 103 3.85 2.07 5.25
CA LYS A 103 3.76 3.23 4.36
C LYS A 103 5.09 4.00 4.28
N ASN A 104 5.66 4.33 5.42
CA ASN A 104 6.87 5.14 5.50
C ASN A 104 8.08 4.46 4.88
N LEU A 105 8.26 3.16 5.13
CA LEU A 105 9.28 2.34 4.48
C LEU A 105 9.24 2.51 2.96
N ARG A 106 8.06 2.31 2.40
CA ARG A 106 7.86 2.37 0.96
C ARG A 106 8.19 3.74 0.38
N SER A 107 7.94 4.80 1.12
CA SER A 107 8.31 6.17 0.72
C SER A 107 9.82 6.42 0.76
N ASN A 108 10.57 5.70 1.62
CA ASN A 108 12.01 5.87 1.83
C ASN A 108 12.87 4.97 0.93
N PHE A 109 12.27 4.05 0.17
CA PHE A 109 12.99 3.11 -0.69
C PHE A 109 13.59 3.78 -1.94
N THR A 110 14.84 4.25 -1.81
CA THR A 110 15.64 4.74 -2.96
C THR A 110 16.26 3.61 -3.79
N SER A 111 16.58 2.46 -3.20
CA SER A 111 17.20 1.33 -3.91
C SER A 111 16.23 0.54 -4.79
N THR A 112 14.93 0.63 -4.50
CA THR A 112 13.83 0.04 -5.28
C THR A 112 13.26 1.05 -6.27
N ALA A 113 13.89 2.24 -6.40
CA ALA A 113 13.37 3.33 -7.23
C ALA A 113 13.08 2.89 -8.67
N SER A 114 13.91 2.05 -9.29
CA SER A 114 13.64 1.51 -10.63
C SER A 114 12.38 0.65 -10.68
N HIS A 115 12.24 -0.32 -9.78
CA HIS A 115 11.04 -1.15 -9.70
C HIS A 115 9.79 -0.33 -9.31
N LEU A 116 9.96 0.67 -8.44
CA LEU A 116 8.90 1.60 -8.06
C LEU A 116 8.48 2.44 -9.26
N ILE A 117 9.42 2.99 -10.02
CA ILE A 117 9.17 3.70 -11.28
C ILE A 117 8.45 2.79 -12.27
N ASP A 118 8.86 1.54 -12.41
CA ASP A 118 8.21 0.57 -13.30
C ASP A 118 6.79 0.26 -12.85
N GLN A 119 6.55 0.05 -11.56
CA GLN A 119 5.20 -0.16 -11.01
C GLN A 119 4.32 1.07 -11.15
N MET A 120 4.88 2.26 -10.92
CA MET A 120 4.21 3.54 -11.14
C MET A 120 3.82 3.67 -12.61
N ARG A 121 4.74 3.40 -13.53
CA ARG A 121 4.50 3.41 -14.97
C ARG A 121 3.37 2.46 -15.34
N ILE A 122 3.46 1.20 -14.92
CA ILE A 122 2.46 0.16 -15.22
C ILE A 122 1.08 0.59 -14.74
N ARG A 123 0.97 1.11 -13.52
CA ARG A 123 -0.33 1.44 -12.94
C ARG A 123 -0.89 2.76 -13.46
N LEU A 124 -0.08 3.82 -13.45
CA LEU A 124 -0.48 5.17 -13.89
C LEU A 124 -0.86 5.18 -15.37
N LEU A 125 -0.14 4.44 -16.21
CA LEU A 125 -0.40 4.37 -17.65
C LEU A 125 -1.28 3.19 -18.04
N SER A 126 -1.86 2.48 -17.07
CA SER A 126 -2.81 1.40 -17.35
C SER A 126 -4.12 1.97 -17.91
N LYS A 127 -4.72 1.20 -18.82
CA LYS A 127 -6.04 1.51 -19.37
C LYS A 127 -7.09 1.67 -18.27
N ASP A 128 -7.06 0.83 -17.24
CA ASP A 128 -8.04 0.83 -16.16
C ASP A 128 -7.89 2.06 -15.26
N ALA A 129 -6.65 2.43 -14.88
CA ALA A 129 -6.41 3.65 -14.11
C ALA A 129 -6.87 4.89 -14.88
N LEU A 130 -6.50 5.02 -16.16
CA LEU A 130 -6.89 6.15 -16.99
C LEU A 130 -8.40 6.21 -17.23
N SER A 131 -9.05 5.06 -17.45
CA SER A 131 -10.50 5.00 -17.62
C SER A 131 -11.23 5.44 -16.35
N ARG A 132 -10.80 4.93 -15.18
CA ARG A 132 -11.36 5.37 -13.89
C ARG A 132 -11.14 6.85 -13.65
N TYR A 133 -9.92 7.34 -13.86
CA TYR A 133 -9.57 8.75 -13.69
C TYR A 133 -10.43 9.65 -14.58
N LEU A 134 -10.52 9.37 -15.88
CA LEU A 134 -11.33 10.14 -16.82
C LEU A 134 -12.83 10.08 -16.47
N ASN A 135 -13.32 8.91 -16.07
CA ASN A 135 -14.73 8.77 -15.67
C ASN A 135 -15.05 9.62 -14.43
N LYS A 136 -14.20 9.55 -13.40
CA LYS A 136 -14.37 10.25 -12.12
C LYS A 136 -14.15 11.76 -12.24
N ASN A 137 -13.05 12.18 -12.88
CA ASN A 137 -12.55 13.56 -12.83
C ASN A 137 -12.85 14.38 -14.08
N VAL A 138 -13.43 13.78 -15.12
CA VAL A 138 -13.80 14.50 -16.36
C VAL A 138 -15.26 14.25 -16.71
N ILE A 139 -15.69 13.00 -16.90
CA ILE A 139 -17.04 12.68 -17.38
C ILE A 139 -18.09 12.95 -16.31
N SER A 140 -17.80 12.61 -15.05
CA SER A 140 -18.72 12.82 -13.93
C SER A 140 -18.77 14.27 -13.44
N ASP A 141 -17.92 15.16 -13.98
CA ASP A 141 -17.99 16.61 -13.77
C ASP A 141 -18.65 17.27 -14.98
N PRO A 142 -19.95 17.62 -14.90
CA PRO A 142 -20.68 18.18 -16.04
C PRO A 142 -20.05 19.46 -16.56
N SER A 143 -19.48 20.29 -15.67
CA SER A 143 -18.89 21.57 -16.04
C SER A 143 -17.61 21.38 -16.85
N LYS A 144 -16.76 20.44 -16.42
CA LYS A 144 -15.50 20.13 -17.10
C LYS A 144 -15.75 19.39 -18.41
N PHE A 145 -16.62 18.38 -18.40
CA PHE A 145 -17.03 17.67 -19.61
C PHE A 145 -17.63 18.62 -20.66
N ASP A 146 -18.58 19.47 -20.27
CA ASP A 146 -19.22 20.41 -21.18
C ASP A 146 -18.24 21.39 -21.79
N ARG A 147 -17.30 21.91 -20.99
CA ARG A 147 -16.26 22.84 -21.44
C ARG A 147 -15.36 22.19 -22.48
N LEU A 148 -14.85 20.98 -22.22
CA LEU A 148 -13.95 20.26 -23.12
C LEU A 148 -14.64 19.92 -24.45
N ILE A 149 -15.84 19.34 -24.39
CA ILE A 149 -16.59 18.95 -25.58
C ILE A 149 -17.03 20.17 -26.39
N ASN A 150 -17.55 21.22 -25.75
CA ASN A 150 -17.93 22.44 -26.47
C ASN A 150 -16.75 23.06 -27.21
N ARG A 151 -15.58 23.08 -26.58
CA ARG A 151 -14.36 23.60 -27.22
C ARG A 151 -14.02 22.79 -28.47
N GLN A 152 -13.98 21.46 -28.38
CA GLN A 152 -13.70 20.62 -29.54
C GLN A 152 -14.73 20.74 -30.66
N LEU A 153 -16.02 20.77 -30.30
CA LEU A 153 -17.08 20.95 -31.29
C LEU A 153 -16.97 22.32 -31.99
N ASN A 154 -16.54 23.36 -31.28
CA ASN A 154 -16.29 24.67 -31.88
C ASN A 154 -15.06 24.64 -32.81
N GLU A 155 -13.96 23.99 -32.41
CA GLU A 155 -12.75 23.83 -33.25
C GLU A 155 -13.06 23.05 -34.54
N LEU A 156 -13.95 22.05 -34.46
CA LEU A 156 -14.45 21.29 -35.60
C LEU A 156 -15.55 22.00 -36.41
N ASN A 157 -15.90 23.26 -36.08
CA ASN A 157 -16.96 24.05 -36.70
C ASN A 157 -18.34 23.35 -36.70
N VAL A 158 -18.63 22.56 -35.67
CA VAL A 158 -19.92 21.90 -35.51
C VAL A 158 -20.98 22.92 -35.11
N PRO A 159 -22.13 23.00 -35.81
CA PRO A 159 -23.22 23.90 -35.46
C PRO A 159 -23.68 23.73 -34.00
N GLN A 160 -23.83 24.84 -33.27
CA GLN A 160 -24.23 24.85 -31.86
C GLN A 160 -25.55 24.10 -31.59
N VAL A 161 -26.47 24.08 -32.56
CA VAL A 161 -27.74 23.34 -32.48
C VAL A 161 -27.55 21.82 -32.33
N LEU A 162 -26.41 21.28 -32.79
CA LEU A 162 -26.09 19.85 -32.72
C LEU A 162 -25.35 19.46 -31.42
N HIS A 163 -24.81 20.43 -30.68
CA HIS A 163 -23.98 20.17 -29.50
C HIS A 163 -24.72 19.34 -28.42
N PRO A 164 -25.98 19.64 -28.05
CA PRO A 164 -26.68 18.85 -27.03
C PRO A 164 -26.89 17.39 -27.46
N HIS A 165 -27.17 17.16 -28.74
CA HIS A 165 -27.38 15.81 -29.27
C HIS A 165 -26.09 14.99 -29.24
N ILE A 166 -24.98 15.57 -29.71
CA ILE A 166 -23.67 14.91 -29.72
C ILE A 166 -23.21 14.58 -28.30
N LYS A 167 -23.35 15.53 -27.36
CA LYS A 167 -23.03 15.30 -25.95
C LYS A 167 -23.84 14.15 -25.34
N GLY A 168 -25.15 14.12 -25.60
CA GLY A 168 -26.02 13.04 -25.15
C GLY A 168 -25.56 11.68 -25.66
N VAL A 169 -25.17 11.59 -26.94
CA VAL A 169 -24.62 10.35 -27.53
C VAL A 169 -23.31 9.95 -26.86
N LEU A 170 -22.40 10.89 -26.64
CA LEU A 170 -21.10 10.62 -25.99
C LEU A 170 -21.27 10.11 -24.56
N ILE A 171 -22.09 10.76 -23.73
CA ILE A 171 -22.32 10.35 -22.33
C ILE A 171 -22.97 8.96 -22.28
N ASN A 172 -24.00 8.73 -23.09
CA ASN A 172 -24.75 7.46 -23.05
C ASN A 172 -23.93 6.25 -23.54
N ASN A 173 -22.85 6.49 -24.30
CA ASN A 173 -22.01 5.44 -24.86
C ASN A 173 -20.58 5.47 -24.28
N VAL A 174 -20.39 6.02 -23.07
CA VAL A 174 -19.07 6.18 -22.44
C VAL A 174 -18.25 4.88 -22.42
N HIS A 175 -18.90 3.76 -22.12
CA HIS A 175 -18.29 2.43 -22.05
C HIS A 175 -17.71 1.96 -23.39
N ALA A 176 -18.22 2.47 -24.51
CA ALA A 176 -17.80 2.06 -25.85
C ALA A 176 -16.54 2.79 -26.33
N TRP A 177 -16.34 4.06 -25.95
CA TRP A 177 -15.23 4.89 -26.46
C TRP A 177 -14.16 5.20 -25.42
N LEU A 178 -14.49 5.25 -24.13
CA LEU A 178 -13.56 5.59 -23.05
C LEU A 178 -12.32 4.66 -23.02
N PRO A 179 -12.47 3.33 -23.17
CA PRO A 179 -11.35 2.41 -23.32
C PRO A 179 -10.29 2.82 -24.35
N ASP A 180 -10.72 3.32 -25.52
CA ASP A 180 -9.83 3.66 -26.62
C ASP A 180 -9.15 5.00 -26.39
N ILE A 181 -9.87 5.96 -25.80
CA ILE A 181 -9.31 7.25 -25.37
C ILE A 181 -8.25 7.04 -24.29
N ALA A 182 -8.53 6.21 -23.28
CA ALA A 182 -7.57 5.85 -22.25
C ALA A 182 -6.29 5.24 -22.84
N ASN A 183 -6.42 4.36 -23.84
CA ASN A 183 -5.26 3.75 -24.50
C ASN A 183 -4.43 4.76 -25.30
N LYS A 184 -5.07 5.68 -26.03
CA LYS A 184 -4.36 6.76 -26.74
C LYS A 184 -3.64 7.70 -25.79
N LEU A 185 -4.31 8.09 -24.70
CA LEU A 185 -3.74 8.97 -23.68
C LEU A 185 -2.54 8.31 -22.98
N SER A 186 -2.60 7.01 -22.69
CA SER A 186 -1.48 6.25 -22.14
C SER A 186 -0.18 6.45 -22.93
N LEU A 187 -0.24 6.31 -24.27
CA LEU A 187 0.92 6.49 -25.15
C LEU A 187 1.49 7.91 -25.12
N GLN A 188 0.65 8.94 -24.98
CA GLN A 188 1.07 10.33 -24.88
C GLN A 188 1.67 10.69 -23.52
N LEU A 189 1.23 10.00 -22.46
CA LEU A 189 1.70 10.23 -21.11
C LEU A 189 3.05 9.55 -20.83
N ILE A 190 3.47 8.54 -21.61
CA ILE A 190 4.80 7.89 -21.49
C ILE A 190 5.95 8.91 -21.44
N PRO A 191 6.14 9.80 -22.44
CA PRO A 191 7.27 10.74 -22.43
C PRO A 191 7.18 11.77 -21.29
N LEU A 192 5.97 12.15 -20.87
CA LEU A 192 5.77 13.07 -19.75
C LEU A 192 6.12 12.41 -18.42
N PHE A 193 5.73 11.16 -18.24
CA PHE A 193 6.13 10.33 -17.11
C PHE A 193 7.66 10.15 -17.08
N GLU A 194 8.30 9.84 -18.20
CA GLU A 194 9.76 9.72 -18.28
C GLU A 194 10.48 11.03 -17.91
N ASN A 195 9.97 12.18 -18.38
CA ASN A 195 10.51 13.48 -17.98
C ASN A 195 10.30 13.77 -16.49
N MET A 196 9.15 13.41 -15.93
CA MET A 196 8.88 13.51 -14.49
C MET A 196 9.88 12.68 -13.68
N VAL A 197 10.15 11.44 -14.11
CA VAL A 197 11.18 10.56 -13.53
C VAL A 197 12.54 11.25 -13.52
N LEU A 198 12.97 11.78 -14.66
CA LEU A 198 14.26 12.45 -14.83
C LEU A 198 14.38 13.75 -14.03
N SER A 199 13.26 14.46 -13.82
CA SER A 199 13.21 15.74 -13.09
C SER A 199 13.20 15.58 -11.56
N GLY A 200 13.02 14.36 -11.05
CA GLY A 200 13.13 14.04 -9.62
C GLY A 200 11.84 13.54 -8.98
N ILE A 201 11.47 12.28 -9.25
CA ILE A 201 10.43 11.53 -8.52
C ILE A 201 10.56 11.58 -6.96
N PRO A 202 11.76 11.60 -6.34
CA PRO A 202 11.85 11.46 -4.89
C PRO A 202 11.21 12.61 -4.11
N GLU A 203 11.15 13.83 -4.63
CA GLU A 203 10.65 14.99 -3.85
C GLU A 203 9.13 15.15 -3.90
N ALA A 204 8.50 14.91 -5.06
CA ALA A 204 7.04 15.03 -5.21
C ALA A 204 6.30 13.87 -4.52
N ALA A 205 6.78 12.63 -4.70
CA ALA A 205 6.25 11.46 -4.00
C ALA A 205 6.41 11.59 -2.48
N LYS A 206 7.54 12.13 -2.02
CA LYS A 206 7.78 12.42 -0.60
C LYS A 206 6.88 13.53 -0.06
N LYS A 207 6.62 14.60 -0.82
CA LYS A 207 5.74 15.72 -0.39
C LYS A 207 4.25 15.35 -0.32
N GLY A 208 3.72 14.64 -1.30
CA GLY A 208 2.31 14.20 -1.29
C GLY A 208 2.03 13.19 -0.19
N HIS A 209 2.98 12.28 0.06
CA HIS A 209 2.88 11.25 1.10
C HIS A 209 2.87 11.82 2.52
N LEU A 210 3.74 12.79 2.82
CA LEU A 210 3.82 13.43 4.14
C LEU A 210 2.53 14.20 4.49
N LYS A 211 1.84 14.79 3.50
CA LYS A 211 0.53 15.42 3.72
C LYS A 211 -0.58 14.39 3.99
N GLY A 212 -0.56 13.24 3.34
CA GLY A 212 -1.52 12.16 3.57
C GLY A 212 -1.37 11.46 4.93
N LEU A 213 -0.18 11.52 5.54
CA LEU A 213 0.13 10.90 6.83
C LEU A 213 -0.46 11.66 8.04
N GLU A 214 -0.57 12.99 7.98
CA GLU A 214 -1.03 13.81 9.12
C GLU A 214 -2.56 13.97 9.19
N LEU A 215 -3.29 13.71 8.10
CA LEU A 215 -4.70 14.09 7.97
C LEU A 215 -5.71 12.99 8.32
N ASP A 216 -5.29 11.74 8.57
CA ASP A 216 -6.21 10.58 8.53
C ASP A 216 -6.09 9.56 9.69
N GLU A 217 -5.28 9.84 10.72
CA GLU A 217 -5.05 8.91 11.84
C GLU A 217 -6.34 8.56 12.59
N SER A 218 -7.10 9.58 13.00
CA SER A 218 -8.32 9.38 13.79
C SER A 218 -9.39 8.61 13.02
N LEU A 219 -9.59 8.88 11.74
CA LEU A 219 -10.60 8.22 10.92
C LEU A 219 -10.29 6.74 10.69
N LYS A 220 -9.02 6.40 10.41
CA LYS A 220 -8.60 5.01 10.22
C LYS A 220 -8.72 4.17 11.49
N ILE A 221 -8.32 4.73 12.64
CA ILE A 221 -8.46 4.02 13.92
C ILE A 221 -9.94 3.74 14.21
N GLU A 222 -10.84 4.69 13.95
CA GLU A 222 -12.29 4.47 14.11
C GLU A 222 -12.84 3.40 13.17
N GLU A 223 -12.34 3.27 11.93
CA GLU A 223 -12.69 2.14 11.06
C GLU A 223 -12.21 0.80 11.63
N TYR A 224 -10.98 0.74 12.14
CA TYR A 224 -10.41 -0.50 12.71
C TYR A 224 -11.11 -0.90 14.01
N LYS A 225 -11.65 0.07 14.78
CA LYS A 225 -12.46 -0.20 15.98
C LYS A 225 -13.78 -0.91 15.69
N LYS A 226 -14.25 -0.89 14.44
CA LYS A 226 -15.46 -1.61 14.03
C LYS A 226 -15.21 -3.12 13.81
N LEU A 227 -13.96 -3.55 13.87
CA LEU A 227 -13.59 -4.96 13.73
C LEU A 227 -13.65 -5.67 15.08
N THR A 228 -13.98 -6.96 15.02
CA THR A 228 -13.78 -7.86 16.15
C THR A 228 -12.53 -8.69 15.91
N TYR A 229 -11.70 -8.86 16.93
CA TYR A 229 -10.38 -9.47 16.80
C TYR A 229 -10.31 -10.87 17.44
N LYS A 230 -9.53 -11.76 16.82
CA LYS A 230 -9.10 -13.05 17.37
C LYS A 230 -7.66 -13.37 16.96
N VAL A 231 -6.98 -14.20 17.73
CA VAL A 231 -5.70 -14.80 17.31
C VAL A 231 -6.00 -16.14 16.66
N ILE A 232 -5.45 -16.35 15.46
CA ILE A 232 -5.57 -17.62 14.72
C ILE A 232 -4.22 -18.29 14.71
N SER A 233 -4.17 -19.55 15.15
CA SER A 233 -2.97 -20.38 15.11
C SER A 233 -2.88 -21.20 13.82
N PHE A 234 -1.65 -21.44 13.38
CA PHE A 234 -1.34 -22.17 12.15
C PHE A 234 -0.35 -23.30 12.46
N GLU A 235 -0.59 -24.46 11.86
CA GLU A 235 0.35 -25.58 11.88
C GLU A 235 1.56 -25.32 10.96
N GLN A 236 1.31 -24.67 9.81
CA GLN A 236 2.38 -24.29 8.89
C GLN A 236 3.10 -23.02 9.38
N SER A 237 4.41 -22.98 9.12
CA SER A 237 5.22 -21.80 9.42
C SER A 237 4.82 -20.63 8.51
N LEU A 238 4.51 -19.51 9.14
CA LEU A 238 4.18 -18.24 8.49
C LEU A 238 5.45 -17.47 8.14
N ILE A 239 5.36 -16.66 7.09
CA ILE A 239 6.36 -15.63 6.77
C ILE A 239 5.95 -14.28 7.36
N LEU A 240 6.93 -13.40 7.58
CA LEU A 240 6.71 -12.00 7.89
C LEU A 240 7.24 -11.16 6.73
N GLY A 241 6.32 -10.55 5.99
CA GLY A 241 6.65 -9.62 4.93
C GLY A 241 7.20 -8.30 5.47
N ASP A 242 7.79 -7.51 4.58
CA ASP A 242 7.99 -6.09 4.82
C ASP A 242 6.69 -5.27 4.71
N CYS A 243 5.56 -5.95 4.54
CA CYS A 243 4.19 -5.47 4.75
C CYS A 243 3.65 -6.08 6.03
N LEU A 244 3.56 -5.30 7.10
CA LEU A 244 3.27 -5.82 8.44
C LEU A 244 1.78 -6.17 8.63
N VAL A 245 0.90 -5.46 7.94
CA VAL A 245 -0.56 -5.65 7.97
C VAL A 245 -1.08 -5.82 6.56
N ILE A 246 -2.02 -6.74 6.38
CA ILE A 246 -2.72 -6.96 5.12
C ILE A 246 -4.21 -6.68 5.37
N PHE A 247 -4.80 -5.89 4.49
CA PHE A 247 -6.19 -5.51 4.50
C PHE A 247 -6.92 -6.31 3.42
N GLU A 248 -8.02 -6.94 3.81
CA GLU A 248 -8.96 -7.55 2.88
C GLU A 248 -10.14 -6.61 2.66
N VAL A 249 -10.42 -6.31 1.41
CA VAL A 249 -11.45 -5.34 0.99
C VAL A 249 -12.30 -5.94 -0.13
N ASP A 250 -13.52 -5.45 -0.30
CA ASP A 250 -14.30 -5.76 -1.51
C ASP A 250 -13.70 -5.06 -2.74
N GLY A 251 -13.59 -5.79 -3.84
CA GLY A 251 -13.15 -5.27 -5.14
C GLY A 251 -12.23 -6.24 -5.88
N ASP A 252 -11.79 -5.83 -7.08
CA ASP A 252 -10.92 -6.63 -7.94
C ASP A 252 -9.59 -6.99 -7.24
N ARG A 253 -9.12 -6.07 -6.38
CA ARG A 253 -7.93 -6.27 -5.55
C ARG A 253 -8.34 -6.56 -4.11
N ARG A 254 -8.67 -7.82 -3.86
CA ARG A 254 -9.13 -8.30 -2.55
C ARG A 254 -8.16 -8.03 -1.41
N PHE A 255 -6.85 -8.20 -1.62
CA PHE A 255 -5.84 -8.00 -0.57
C PHE A 255 -4.98 -6.78 -0.87
N LYS A 256 -4.78 -5.92 0.12
CA LYS A 256 -4.03 -4.68 0.02
C LYS A 256 -3.07 -4.53 1.21
N PRO A 257 -1.90 -3.90 1.01
CA PRO A 257 -0.96 -3.59 2.07
C PRO A 257 -1.35 -2.35 2.89
N PHE A 258 -2.32 -1.57 2.40
CA PHE A 258 -2.84 -0.35 3.04
C PHE A 258 -4.35 -0.31 2.85
N HIS A 259 -5.03 0.32 3.80
CA HIS A 259 -6.45 0.64 3.69
C HIS A 259 -6.61 2.03 3.05
N GLU A 260 -7.43 2.14 2.01
CA GLU A 260 -7.78 3.42 1.37
C GLU A 260 -9.15 3.90 1.85
N LYS A 261 -9.42 5.20 1.72
CA LYS A 261 -10.66 5.80 2.23
C LYS A 261 -11.94 5.21 1.61
N ASP A 262 -11.85 4.85 0.34
CA ASP A 262 -12.97 4.30 -0.44
C ASP A 262 -13.06 2.76 -0.36
N ASP A 263 -12.20 2.11 0.42
CA ASP A 263 -12.21 0.66 0.59
C ASP A 263 -13.33 0.20 1.52
N ASP A 264 -14.09 -0.82 1.11
CA ASP A 264 -14.96 -1.54 2.04
C ASP A 264 -14.15 -2.63 2.76
N LEU A 265 -13.56 -2.26 3.90
CA LEU A 265 -12.78 -3.17 4.75
C LEU A 265 -13.61 -4.36 5.24
N LYS A 266 -13.13 -5.57 4.96
CA LYS A 266 -13.70 -6.82 5.48
C LYS A 266 -12.92 -7.37 6.66
N ALA A 267 -11.59 -7.43 6.49
CA ALA A 267 -10.72 -8.01 7.49
C ALA A 267 -9.29 -7.44 7.45
N VAL A 268 -8.56 -7.67 8.54
CA VAL A 268 -7.14 -7.39 8.67
C VAL A 268 -6.40 -8.65 9.13
N TYR A 269 -5.21 -8.86 8.56
CA TYR A 269 -4.33 -9.97 8.88
C TYR A 269 -2.96 -9.40 9.23
N MET A 270 -2.47 -9.72 10.42
CA MET A 270 -1.15 -9.30 10.87
C MET A 270 -0.41 -10.48 11.51
N PRO A 271 0.62 -11.02 10.85
CA PRO A 271 1.48 -12.04 11.42
C PRO A 271 2.18 -11.54 12.69
N ILE A 272 1.94 -12.22 13.82
CA ILE A 272 2.50 -11.84 15.13
C ILE A 272 3.62 -12.78 15.60
N ASN A 273 3.65 -14.00 15.07
CA ASN A 273 4.80 -14.92 15.13
C ASN A 273 4.73 -15.94 13.98
N SER A 274 5.68 -16.88 13.92
CA SER A 274 5.73 -17.88 12.85
C SER A 274 4.56 -18.87 12.80
N HIS A 275 3.60 -18.83 13.73
CA HIS A 275 2.46 -19.76 13.78
C HIS A 275 1.16 -19.07 14.20
N SER A 276 1.08 -17.74 14.17
CA SER A 276 -0.08 -17.01 14.65
C SER A 276 -0.24 -15.66 13.96
N ILE A 277 -1.49 -15.34 13.67
CA ILE A 277 -1.92 -14.06 13.10
C ILE A 277 -2.95 -13.42 14.02
N LEU A 278 -2.81 -12.11 14.23
CA LEU A 278 -3.93 -11.28 14.70
C LEU A 278 -4.87 -11.05 13.51
N TYR A 279 -6.09 -11.54 13.65
CA TYR A 279 -7.15 -11.42 12.66
C TYR A 279 -8.25 -10.51 13.20
N GLY A 280 -8.57 -9.44 12.49
CA GLY A 280 -9.73 -8.59 12.79
C GLY A 280 -10.72 -8.61 11.65
N ALA A 281 -12.01 -8.79 11.92
CA ALA A 281 -13.05 -8.81 10.87
C ALA A 281 -14.35 -8.18 11.35
N LYS A 282 -15.17 -7.70 10.41
CA LYS A 282 -16.52 -7.19 10.71
C LYS A 282 -17.42 -8.29 11.29
N TYR A 283 -17.25 -9.53 10.82
CA TYR A 283 -18.03 -10.69 11.27
C TYR A 283 -17.10 -11.89 11.49
N LEU A 284 -17.02 -12.43 12.71
CA LEU A 284 -16.08 -13.50 13.08
C LEU A 284 -16.54 -14.92 12.71
N ASP A 285 -17.81 -15.07 12.35
CA ASP A 285 -18.44 -16.37 12.01
C ASP A 285 -17.90 -16.94 10.69
N ASP A 286 -17.34 -16.08 9.84
CA ASP A 286 -16.56 -16.51 8.69
C ASP A 286 -15.16 -16.92 9.18
N ASN A 287 -14.92 -18.23 9.28
CA ASN A 287 -13.54 -18.70 9.37
C ASN A 287 -12.82 -18.22 8.10
N PRO A 288 -11.74 -17.42 8.21
CA PRO A 288 -11.11 -16.86 7.04
C PRO A 288 -10.51 -17.99 6.20
N ASN A 289 -10.68 -17.93 4.88
CA ASN A 289 -10.00 -18.85 3.98
C ASN A 289 -8.52 -18.44 3.88
N ILE A 290 -7.70 -19.08 4.71
CA ILE A 290 -6.29 -18.74 4.99
C ILE A 290 -5.29 -19.72 4.39
N GLU A 291 -5.72 -20.65 3.52
CA GLU A 291 -4.85 -21.68 2.95
C GLU A 291 -3.62 -21.09 2.25
N ASN A 292 -3.76 -19.92 1.61
CA ASN A 292 -2.70 -19.25 0.84
C ASN A 292 -2.17 -17.97 1.52
N ILE A 293 -2.20 -17.89 2.86
CA ILE A 293 -1.80 -16.65 3.56
C ILE A 293 -0.36 -16.22 3.28
N ASN A 294 0.58 -17.18 3.16
CA ASN A 294 1.97 -16.87 2.81
C ASN A 294 2.09 -16.27 1.40
N ASP A 295 1.29 -16.76 0.45
CA ASP A 295 1.23 -16.20 -0.91
C ASP A 295 0.75 -14.74 -0.87
N ILE A 296 -0.28 -14.46 -0.07
CA ILE A 296 -0.83 -13.10 0.08
C ILE A 296 0.23 -12.18 0.72
N ILE A 297 0.91 -12.64 1.77
CA ILE A 297 1.99 -11.88 2.43
C ILE A 297 3.13 -11.61 1.45
N ALA A 298 3.58 -12.61 0.69
CA ALA A 298 4.63 -12.45 -0.30
C ALA A 298 4.21 -11.44 -1.38
N GLN A 299 3.00 -11.58 -1.95
CA GLN A 299 2.46 -10.64 -2.93
C GLN A 299 2.42 -9.20 -2.42
N CYS A 300 2.00 -9.00 -1.17
CA CYS A 300 1.93 -7.68 -0.56
C CYS A 300 3.29 -7.13 -0.14
N SER A 301 4.33 -7.97 -0.02
CA SER A 301 5.69 -7.54 0.33
C SER A 301 6.37 -6.82 -0.84
N THR A 302 7.19 -5.81 -0.57
CA THR A 302 7.82 -4.95 -1.59
C THR A 302 9.20 -5.43 -1.99
N ASP A 303 10.10 -5.61 -1.03
CA ASP A 303 11.51 -5.94 -1.23
C ASP A 303 11.82 -7.34 -0.67
N PHE A 304 11.29 -7.67 0.50
CA PHE A 304 11.61 -8.94 1.15
C PHE A 304 10.54 -9.47 2.10
N PHE A 305 10.68 -10.73 2.46
CA PHE A 305 10.06 -11.33 3.64
C PHE A 305 11.11 -12.12 4.44
N ILE A 306 10.78 -12.41 5.71
CA ILE A 306 11.57 -13.29 6.56
C ILE A 306 10.74 -14.47 7.04
N CYS A 307 11.42 -15.57 7.37
CA CYS A 307 10.79 -16.70 8.05
C CYS A 307 11.76 -17.35 9.03
N LYS A 308 11.20 -18.07 10.00
CA LYS A 308 11.96 -18.73 11.08
C LYS A 308 12.93 -19.76 10.53
N GLU A 309 12.46 -20.56 9.58
CA GLU A 309 13.19 -21.61 8.87
C GLU A 309 12.75 -21.62 7.41
N PRO A 310 13.58 -22.12 6.47
CA PRO A 310 13.18 -22.26 5.07
C PRO A 310 11.90 -23.08 4.92
N ILE A 311 10.94 -22.55 4.17
CA ILE A 311 9.66 -23.19 3.87
C ILE A 311 9.71 -23.89 2.51
N HIS A 312 8.90 -24.94 2.32
CA HIS A 312 9.00 -25.84 1.16
C HIS A 312 8.84 -25.11 -0.20
N ASN A 313 7.97 -24.11 -0.29
CA ASN A 313 7.67 -23.34 -1.50
C ASN A 313 8.39 -21.98 -1.57
N MET A 314 9.53 -21.82 -0.88
CA MET A 314 10.26 -20.56 -0.78
C MET A 314 10.54 -19.88 -2.13
N ASN A 315 10.94 -20.65 -3.15
CA ASN A 315 11.26 -20.14 -4.49
C ASN A 315 10.02 -19.65 -5.25
N GLU A 316 8.84 -20.19 -4.95
CA GLU A 316 7.58 -19.76 -5.55
C GLU A 316 7.15 -18.45 -4.90
N LEU A 317 7.17 -18.39 -3.57
CA LEU A 317 6.90 -17.17 -2.79
C LEU A 317 7.86 -16.03 -3.14
N GLN A 318 9.14 -16.33 -3.38
CA GLN A 318 10.13 -15.35 -3.82
C GLN A 318 9.68 -14.61 -5.09
N LYS A 319 9.12 -15.34 -6.07
CA LYS A 319 8.63 -14.76 -7.34
C LYS A 319 7.38 -13.90 -7.14
N MET A 320 6.66 -14.11 -6.05
CA MET A 320 5.43 -13.38 -5.73
C MET A 320 5.71 -12.04 -5.07
N ILE A 321 6.92 -11.81 -4.54
CA ILE A 321 7.31 -10.52 -3.96
C ILE A 321 6.98 -9.40 -4.94
N GLY A 322 6.26 -8.40 -4.47
CA GLY A 322 5.96 -7.18 -5.21
C GLY A 322 4.84 -7.28 -6.22
N VAL A 323 4.19 -8.44 -6.40
CA VAL A 323 3.06 -8.61 -7.34
C VAL A 323 1.88 -7.74 -6.94
N ASN A 324 1.66 -7.56 -5.64
CA ASN A 324 0.54 -6.83 -5.09
C ASN A 324 0.96 -5.80 -4.03
N SER A 325 2.21 -5.33 -4.08
CA SER A 325 2.80 -4.43 -3.07
C SER A 325 2.54 -2.96 -3.33
N TYR A 326 1.68 -2.64 -4.30
CA TYR A 326 1.46 -1.32 -4.87
C TYR A 326 1.66 -0.18 -3.87
N LEU A 327 2.58 0.70 -4.24
CA LEU A 327 3.17 1.70 -3.35
C LEU A 327 2.30 2.94 -3.18
N LEU A 328 1.56 3.27 -4.24
CA LEU A 328 0.74 4.46 -4.33
C LEU A 328 -0.71 4.11 -4.01
N SER A 329 -1.47 5.04 -3.44
CA SER A 329 -2.92 4.89 -3.44
C SER A 329 -3.50 5.20 -4.82
N ASP A 330 -4.73 4.77 -5.08
CA ASP A 330 -5.47 5.21 -6.26
C ASP A 330 -5.66 6.74 -6.26
N GLU A 331 -5.89 7.35 -5.10
CA GLU A 331 -5.99 8.80 -4.94
C GLU A 331 -4.69 9.51 -5.35
N PHE A 332 -3.54 8.97 -4.95
CA PHE A 332 -2.26 9.54 -5.32
C PHE A 332 -1.98 9.36 -6.82
N ILE A 333 -2.45 8.28 -7.43
CA ILE A 333 -2.40 8.11 -8.89
C ILE A 333 -3.29 9.14 -9.58
N ASP A 334 -4.50 9.38 -9.08
CA ASP A 334 -5.40 10.42 -9.60
C ASP A 334 -4.76 11.83 -9.49
N GLU A 335 -4.06 12.13 -8.39
CA GLU A 335 -3.32 13.38 -8.20
C GLU A 335 -2.20 13.52 -9.25
N MET A 336 -1.36 12.48 -9.40
CA MET A 336 -0.30 12.47 -10.41
C MET A 336 -0.84 12.59 -11.84
N LEU A 337 -1.96 11.92 -12.14
CA LEU A 337 -2.62 12.01 -13.44
C LEU A 337 -3.18 13.41 -13.68
N SER A 338 -3.68 14.08 -12.64
CA SER A 338 -4.16 15.46 -12.72
C SER A 338 -3.03 16.42 -13.11
N ASP A 339 -1.86 16.26 -12.49
CA ASP A 339 -0.66 17.04 -12.78
C ASP A 339 -0.12 16.78 -14.20
N LEU A 340 -0.14 15.52 -14.64
CA LEU A 340 0.37 15.11 -15.94
C LEU A 340 -0.54 15.51 -17.10
N ILE A 341 -1.85 15.29 -16.95
CA ILE A 341 -2.83 15.46 -18.03
C ILE A 341 -3.10 16.96 -18.25
N GLY A 342 -3.20 17.77 -17.19
CA GLY A 342 -3.58 19.19 -17.31
C GLY A 342 -4.86 19.42 -18.14
N ASP A 343 -5.18 20.67 -18.43
CA ASP A 343 -6.29 20.97 -19.36
C ASP A 343 -5.82 20.89 -20.83
N ASP A 344 -4.54 21.15 -21.11
CA ASP A 344 -4.02 21.24 -22.49
C ASP A 344 -3.91 19.89 -23.21
N ILE A 345 -3.60 18.79 -22.51
CA ILE A 345 -3.51 17.46 -23.14
C ILE A 345 -4.90 16.92 -23.45
N LEU A 346 -5.87 17.13 -22.55
CA LEU A 346 -7.28 16.78 -22.78
C LEU A 346 -7.87 17.47 -24.01
N LEU A 347 -7.31 18.61 -24.39
CA LEU A 347 -7.81 19.45 -25.46
C LEU A 347 -6.99 19.34 -26.76
N SER A 348 -6.00 18.44 -26.80
CA SER A 348 -5.30 18.10 -28.03
C SER A 348 -6.08 17.14 -28.94
N HIS A 349 -7.31 16.73 -28.55
CA HIS A 349 -8.21 15.83 -29.27
C HIS A 349 -9.68 16.16 -29.11
#